data_AF-A0A955T0M6-F1
#
_entry.id   AF-A0A955T0M6-F1
#
_cell.length_a   1.000
_cell.length_b   1.000
_cell.length_c   1.000
_cell.angle_alpha   90.00
_cell.angle_beta   90.00
_cell.angle_gamma   90.00
#
_symmetry.space_group_name_H-M   'P 1'
#
loop_
_entity.id
_entity.type
_entity.pdbx_description
1 polymer ?
#
loop_
_entity_poly.entity_id
_entity_poly.type
_entity_poly.pdbx_seq_one_letter_code
_entity_poly.pdbx_strand_id
1 'polypeptide(L)'
;DGAPPAGVIFPSTSPGTGYDKSRFSSSTHGLSGSVSCGDCHKAHGSNRESLKTMRYEQSDQVSYSGGGAQYLLCWQCHRENVVVGNEARNAFGTLHDKHVKEKRAPCIECHDPHAGYDSGESGLISFVYPDKHGWNFDLSVGGTNYTLSTAYQDTGTNTGRCYLDCHGERHSPKSYTGQ
;
A
#
# COMPACT_ATOMS: atom_id res chain seq x y z
N ASP A 1 19.06 12.24 -23.42
CA ASP A 1 17.65 12.67 -23.24
C ASP A 1 17.41 13.78 -24.26
N GLY A 2 16.46 13.63 -25.19
CA GLY A 2 16.32 14.51 -26.35
C GLY A 2 15.89 15.94 -26.01
N ALA A 3 16.05 16.88 -26.96
CA ALA A 3 15.61 18.25 -26.78
C ALA A 3 14.06 18.35 -26.66
N PRO A 4 13.53 19.24 -25.80
CA PRO A 4 12.10 19.44 -25.67
C PRO A 4 11.47 20.03 -26.95
N PRO A 5 10.16 19.82 -27.19
CA PRO A 5 9.45 20.42 -28.31
C PRO A 5 9.55 21.95 -28.34
N ALA A 6 9.53 22.53 -29.55
CA ALA A 6 9.56 23.98 -29.74
C ALA A 6 8.42 24.68 -28.97
N GLY A 7 8.76 25.67 -28.15
CA GLY A 7 7.81 26.45 -27.35
C GLY A 7 7.66 26.00 -25.89
N VAL A 8 8.25 24.87 -25.49
CA VAL A 8 8.29 24.44 -24.09
C VAL A 8 9.59 24.93 -23.45
N ILE A 9 9.51 26.00 -22.66
CA ILE A 9 10.63 26.50 -21.86
C ILE A 9 10.57 25.81 -20.50
N PHE A 10 11.45 24.83 -20.27
CA PHE A 10 11.72 24.38 -18.91
C PHE A 10 12.70 25.38 -18.26
N PRO A 11 12.51 25.76 -16.98
CA PRO A 11 13.56 26.47 -16.26
C PRO A 11 14.83 25.61 -16.23
N SER A 12 16.00 26.24 -16.32
CA SER A 12 17.31 25.56 -16.30
C SER A 12 17.50 24.67 -15.07
N THR A 13 16.78 24.99 -13.99
CA THR A 13 16.57 24.16 -12.80
C THR A 13 15.10 24.28 -12.38
N SER A 14 14.35 23.16 -12.46
CA SER A 14 13.07 23.04 -11.75
C SER A 14 13.37 22.36 -10.41
N PRO A 15 13.05 22.94 -9.24
CA PRO A 15 13.29 22.32 -7.94
C PRO A 15 12.39 21.09 -7.67
N GLY A 16 11.81 20.48 -8.71
CA GLY A 16 10.73 19.52 -8.58
C GLY A 16 9.46 20.17 -8.06
N THR A 17 8.45 19.36 -7.72
CA THR A 17 7.16 19.83 -7.19
C THR A 17 7.24 20.55 -5.84
N GLY A 18 8.44 20.84 -5.31
CA GLY A 18 8.68 21.41 -3.98
C GLY A 18 8.42 20.44 -2.82
N TYR A 19 7.95 19.23 -3.09
CA TYR A 19 7.73 18.21 -2.05
C TYR A 19 9.06 17.50 -1.76
N ASP A 20 9.50 17.55 -0.50
CA ASP A 20 10.68 16.81 -0.07
C ASP A 20 10.43 15.30 -0.19
N LYS A 21 11.09 14.67 -1.18
CA LYS A 21 11.01 13.23 -1.44
C LYS A 21 12.03 12.43 -0.65
N SER A 22 12.98 13.09 0.03
CA SER A 22 14.03 12.41 0.79
C SER A 22 13.46 11.54 1.92
N ARG A 23 12.31 11.93 2.50
CA ARG A 23 11.55 11.13 3.47
C ARG A 23 11.10 9.75 2.98
N PHE A 24 11.08 9.51 1.66
CA PHE A 24 10.69 8.23 1.05
C PHE A 24 11.87 7.44 0.50
N SER A 25 13.09 7.98 0.62
CA SER A 25 14.31 7.30 0.18
C SER A 25 14.56 5.99 0.93
N SER A 26 14.00 5.85 2.13
CA SER A 26 14.02 4.63 2.93
C SER A 26 12.86 3.67 2.68
N SER A 27 11.97 3.96 1.73
CA SER A 27 10.86 3.05 1.41
C SER A 27 11.38 1.72 0.86
N THR A 28 10.71 0.61 1.14
CA THR A 28 11.14 -0.70 0.62
C THR A 28 11.16 -0.73 -0.92
N HIS A 29 10.19 -0.09 -1.57
CA HIS A 29 10.18 0.08 -3.03
C HIS A 29 11.26 1.03 -3.56
N GLY A 30 11.85 1.89 -2.70
CA GLY A 30 13.01 2.72 -3.05
C GLY A 30 14.37 2.08 -2.73
N LEU A 31 14.42 1.18 -1.74
CA LEU A 31 15.66 0.57 -1.24
C LEU A 31 16.02 -0.76 -1.93
N SER A 32 15.04 -1.49 -2.44
CA SER A 32 15.24 -2.82 -3.06
C SER A 32 16.11 -2.78 -4.34
N GLY A 33 16.33 -1.59 -4.92
CA GLY A 33 17.11 -1.40 -6.15
C GLY A 33 16.48 -1.98 -7.43
N SER A 34 15.46 -2.83 -7.28
CA SER A 34 14.66 -3.42 -8.36
C SER A 34 13.43 -2.60 -8.76
N VAL A 35 13.09 -1.58 -7.96
CA VAL A 35 12.00 -0.64 -8.20
C VAL A 35 12.52 0.78 -7.93
N SER A 36 12.00 1.74 -8.67
CA SER A 36 12.31 3.16 -8.61
C SER A 36 11.03 3.97 -8.48
N CYS A 37 11.17 5.25 -8.10
CA CYS A 37 10.05 6.19 -8.09
C CYS A 37 9.35 6.29 -9.47
N GLY A 38 10.09 6.06 -10.56
CA GLY A 38 9.60 6.16 -11.94
C GLY A 38 8.65 5.03 -12.35
N ASP A 39 8.71 3.88 -11.68
CA ASP A 39 7.83 2.74 -11.96
C ASP A 39 6.38 3.02 -11.50
N CYS A 40 6.24 3.80 -10.43
CA CYS A 40 4.96 4.24 -9.90
C CYS A 40 4.53 5.63 -10.40
N HIS A 41 5.48 6.54 -10.67
CA HIS A 41 5.20 7.94 -10.97
C HIS A 41 5.81 8.44 -12.29
N LYS A 42 5.03 9.20 -13.06
CA LYS A 42 5.48 9.90 -14.26
C LYS A 42 6.08 11.26 -13.92
N ALA A 43 7.38 11.42 -14.13
CA ALA A 43 8.09 12.68 -13.85
C ALA A 43 7.54 13.90 -14.61
N HIS A 44 7.00 13.70 -15.82
CA HIS A 44 6.57 14.78 -16.71
C HIS A 44 5.05 14.99 -16.79
N GLY A 45 4.25 14.20 -16.06
CA GLY A 45 2.79 14.33 -16.09
C GLY A 45 2.06 13.00 -16.23
N SER A 46 0.94 12.89 -15.52
CA SER A 46 -0.05 11.83 -15.67
C SER A 46 -1.45 12.43 -15.60
N ASN A 47 -2.42 11.79 -16.25
CA ASN A 47 -3.84 12.09 -16.06
C ASN A 47 -4.42 11.44 -14.79
N ARG A 48 -3.56 10.85 -13.95
CA ARG A 48 -3.92 10.25 -12.67
C ARG A 48 -3.32 11.07 -11.54
N GLU A 49 -4.03 11.12 -10.42
CA GLU A 49 -3.57 11.82 -9.22
C GLU A 49 -2.17 11.38 -8.81
N SER A 50 -1.43 12.28 -8.17
CA SER A 50 -0.06 12.04 -7.72
C SER A 50 0.88 11.52 -8.81
N LEU A 51 0.61 11.86 -10.07
CA LEU A 51 1.41 11.47 -11.24
C LEU A 51 1.51 9.96 -11.48
N LYS A 52 0.56 9.14 -11.01
CA LYS A 52 0.66 7.67 -11.10
C LYS A 52 0.74 7.14 -12.54
N THR A 53 1.60 6.17 -12.82
CA THR A 53 1.80 5.56 -14.16
C THR A 53 0.58 4.75 -14.61
N MET A 54 -0.09 4.08 -13.67
CA MET A 54 -1.30 3.28 -13.87
C MET A 54 -2.38 3.57 -12.82
N ARG A 55 -3.55 2.95 -13.00
CA ARG A 55 -4.69 3.12 -12.09
C ARG A 55 -4.35 2.52 -10.72
N TYR A 56 -4.64 3.27 -9.67
CA TYR A 56 -4.58 2.84 -8.28
C TYR A 56 -5.65 3.61 -7.50
N GLU A 57 -6.77 2.97 -7.25
CA GLU A 57 -7.84 3.50 -6.42
C GLU A 57 -7.46 3.34 -4.94
N GLN A 58 -7.56 4.44 -4.20
CA GLN A 58 -7.19 4.50 -2.78
C GLN A 58 -8.38 4.81 -1.88
N SER A 59 -9.59 4.95 -2.40
CA SER A 59 -10.76 5.20 -1.56
C SER A 59 -11.16 3.94 -0.80
N ASP A 60 -11.71 4.11 0.41
CA ASP A 60 -12.40 3.02 1.11
C ASP A 60 -13.56 2.50 0.26
N GLN A 61 -13.92 1.24 0.48
CA GLN A 61 -15.04 0.55 -0.16
C GLN A 61 -14.94 0.49 -1.68
N VAL A 62 -13.73 0.47 -2.24
CA VAL A 62 -13.53 0.28 -3.69
C VAL A 62 -13.97 -1.12 -4.10
N SER A 63 -14.96 -1.19 -5.00
CA SER A 63 -15.40 -2.47 -5.56
C SER A 63 -14.28 -3.14 -6.35
N TYR A 64 -14.11 -4.44 -6.12
CA TYR A 64 -13.16 -5.22 -6.90
C TYR A 64 -13.73 -5.53 -8.29
N SER A 65 -13.20 -4.87 -9.32
CA SER A 65 -13.55 -5.21 -10.70
C SER A 65 -12.81 -6.48 -11.15
N GLY A 66 -13.42 -7.28 -12.05
CA GLY A 66 -12.81 -8.51 -12.55
C GLY A 66 -11.42 -8.25 -13.15
N GLY A 67 -10.38 -8.92 -12.60
CA GLY A 67 -8.98 -8.70 -12.97
C GLY A 67 -8.30 -7.53 -12.23
N GLY A 68 -8.90 -7.03 -11.16
CA GLY A 68 -8.28 -6.04 -10.28
C GLY A 68 -7.92 -4.72 -10.96
N ALA A 69 -8.67 -4.27 -11.98
CA ALA A 69 -8.30 -3.13 -12.83
C ALA A 69 -8.15 -1.80 -12.06
N GLN A 70 -8.73 -1.68 -10.86
CA GLN A 70 -8.53 -0.56 -9.95
C GLN A 70 -7.13 -0.51 -9.33
N TYR A 71 -6.36 -1.60 -9.39
CA TYR A 71 -5.03 -1.76 -8.78
C TYR A 71 -3.94 -2.08 -9.83
N LEU A 72 -4.14 -1.68 -11.09
CA LEU A 72 -3.20 -1.93 -12.19
C LEU A 72 -1.76 -1.51 -11.88
N LEU A 73 -1.57 -0.45 -11.09
CA LEU A 73 -0.25 -0.01 -10.65
C LEU A 73 0.53 -1.10 -9.91
N CYS A 74 -0.15 -1.86 -9.04
CA CYS A 74 0.42 -2.92 -8.24
C CYS A 74 0.70 -4.16 -9.11
N TRP A 75 -0.19 -4.45 -10.06
CA TRP A 75 -0.10 -5.62 -10.93
C TRP A 75 1.01 -5.56 -11.98
N GLN A 76 1.70 -4.42 -12.09
CA GLN A 76 2.93 -4.33 -12.89
C GLN A 76 4.02 -5.29 -12.41
N CYS A 77 4.04 -5.56 -11.09
CA CYS A 77 5.07 -6.41 -10.46
C CYS A 77 4.44 -7.56 -9.66
N HIS A 78 3.28 -7.35 -9.05
CA HIS A 78 2.62 -8.38 -8.26
C HIS A 78 1.65 -9.20 -9.11
N ARG A 79 1.69 -10.53 -8.98
CA ARG A 79 0.72 -11.40 -9.63
C ARG A 79 -0.58 -11.43 -8.82
N GLU A 80 -1.69 -11.06 -9.44
CA GLU A 80 -3.02 -10.97 -8.80
C GLU A 80 -3.38 -12.26 -8.05
N ASN A 81 -3.20 -13.43 -8.68
CA ASN A 81 -3.52 -14.73 -8.10
C ASN A 81 -2.68 -15.11 -6.86
N VAL A 82 -1.47 -14.54 -6.73
CA VAL A 82 -0.55 -14.75 -5.59
C VAL A 82 -0.82 -13.75 -4.47
N VAL A 83 -1.46 -12.61 -4.75
CA VAL A 83 -1.79 -11.62 -3.71
C VAL A 83 -3.22 -11.81 -3.20
N VAL A 84 -4.20 -11.83 -4.11
CA VAL A 84 -5.64 -11.86 -3.83
C VAL A 84 -6.32 -13.06 -4.50
N GLY A 85 -5.65 -14.21 -4.50
CA GLY A 85 -6.16 -15.44 -5.11
C GLY A 85 -5.78 -16.69 -4.33
N ASN A 86 -5.94 -17.84 -4.99
CA ASN A 86 -5.69 -19.17 -4.41
C ASN A 86 -4.21 -19.55 -4.33
N GLU A 87 -3.32 -18.79 -4.99
CA GLU A 87 -1.87 -18.98 -4.91
C GLU A 87 -1.21 -18.13 -3.82
N ALA A 88 -2.00 -17.51 -2.94
CA ALA A 88 -1.45 -16.68 -1.87
C ALA A 88 -0.55 -17.47 -0.92
N ARG A 89 0.67 -16.94 -0.69
CA ARG A 89 1.71 -17.50 0.18
C ARG A 89 2.29 -16.40 1.06
N ASN A 90 1.52 -15.96 2.05
CA ASN A 90 1.92 -14.95 3.03
C ASN A 90 1.17 -15.19 4.35
N ALA A 91 1.47 -14.41 5.38
CA ALA A 91 0.86 -14.54 6.71
C ALA A 91 -0.67 -14.40 6.75
N PHE A 92 -1.27 -13.74 5.76
CA PHE A 92 -2.72 -13.60 5.59
C PHE A 92 -3.36 -14.77 4.80
N GLY A 93 -2.56 -15.64 4.17
CA GLY A 93 -3.05 -16.76 3.36
C GLY A 93 -4.04 -16.29 2.29
N THR A 94 -5.19 -16.96 2.19
CA THR A 94 -6.27 -16.58 1.25
C THR A 94 -7.13 -15.42 1.74
N LEU A 95 -6.89 -14.86 2.93
CA LEU A 95 -7.73 -13.80 3.50
C LEU A 95 -7.54 -12.44 2.85
N HIS A 96 -6.49 -12.23 2.05
CA HIS A 96 -6.41 -11.06 1.18
C HIS A 96 -7.60 -10.98 0.22
N ASP A 97 -8.02 -12.11 -0.35
CA ASP A 97 -9.20 -12.17 -1.23
C ASP A 97 -10.45 -11.65 -0.50
N LYS A 98 -10.66 -12.13 0.74
CA LYS A 98 -11.74 -11.64 1.60
C LYS A 98 -11.68 -10.14 1.84
N HIS A 99 -10.54 -9.59 2.26
CA HIS A 99 -10.47 -8.17 2.60
C HIS A 99 -10.61 -7.28 1.36
N VAL A 100 -9.90 -7.63 0.28
CA VAL A 100 -9.84 -6.81 -0.93
C VAL A 100 -11.10 -6.95 -1.79
N LYS A 101 -11.68 -8.15 -1.91
CA LYS A 101 -12.83 -8.40 -2.78
C LYS A 101 -14.17 -8.33 -2.05
N GLU A 102 -14.28 -8.94 -0.88
CA GLU A 102 -15.55 -8.99 -0.15
C GLU A 102 -15.74 -7.76 0.75
N LYS A 103 -14.71 -7.40 1.54
CA LYS A 103 -14.76 -6.26 2.45
C LYS A 103 -14.43 -4.93 1.78
N ARG A 104 -13.90 -4.96 0.55
CA ARG A 104 -13.61 -3.79 -0.29
C ARG A 104 -12.58 -2.85 0.34
N ALA A 105 -11.68 -3.42 1.15
CA ALA A 105 -10.53 -2.73 1.73
C ALA A 105 -9.46 -2.54 0.64
N PRO A 106 -9.12 -1.30 0.22
CA PRO A 106 -8.06 -1.06 -0.75
C PRO A 106 -6.70 -1.43 -0.18
N CYS A 107 -5.72 -1.70 -1.04
CA CYS A 107 -4.37 -2.07 -0.60
C CYS A 107 -3.77 -1.05 0.37
N ILE A 108 -4.03 0.25 0.15
CA ILE A 108 -3.53 1.36 0.98
C ILE A 108 -4.07 1.35 2.41
N GLU A 109 -5.18 0.65 2.66
CA GLU A 109 -5.75 0.55 3.99
C GLU A 109 -4.82 -0.21 4.95
N CYS A 110 -4.15 -1.23 4.43
CA CYS A 110 -3.18 -1.99 5.21
C CYS A 110 -1.74 -1.65 4.82
N HIS A 111 -1.45 -1.34 3.56
CA HIS A 111 -0.08 -1.23 3.04
C HIS A 111 0.27 0.18 2.60
N ASP A 112 1.34 0.76 3.14
CA ASP A 112 1.92 1.99 2.61
C ASP A 112 3.12 1.67 1.70
N PRO A 113 3.01 1.81 0.37
CA PRO A 113 4.12 1.51 -0.54
C PRO A 113 5.36 2.40 -0.31
N HIS A 114 5.19 3.51 0.40
CA HIS A 114 6.27 4.42 0.79
C HIS A 114 6.79 4.19 2.21
N ALA A 115 6.18 3.30 3.01
CA ALA A 115 6.71 2.98 4.33
C ALA A 115 8.10 2.33 4.20
N GLY A 116 8.94 2.61 5.19
CA GLY A 116 10.20 1.90 5.33
C GLY A 116 9.94 0.44 5.69
N TYR A 117 10.90 -0.43 5.36
CA TYR A 117 10.93 -1.77 5.95
C TYR A 117 11.11 -1.61 7.46
N ASP A 118 10.10 -1.97 8.24
CA ASP A 118 10.29 -2.17 9.67
C ASP A 118 10.55 -3.65 9.94
N SER A 119 11.31 -3.92 11.00
CA SER A 119 11.68 -5.29 11.38
C SER A 119 10.52 -6.11 11.97
N GLY A 120 9.31 -5.53 12.09
CA GLY A 120 8.12 -6.16 12.69
C GLY A 120 6.99 -6.45 11.69
N GLU A 121 7.05 -5.93 10.47
CA GLU A 121 6.01 -5.99 9.45
C GLU A 121 6.64 -6.19 8.06
N SER A 122 7.08 -7.43 7.80
CA SER A 122 7.56 -7.92 6.50
C SER A 122 6.43 -7.82 5.45
N GLY A 123 6.16 -6.62 4.93
CA GLY A 123 5.01 -6.40 4.05
C GLY A 123 4.59 -4.95 3.87
N LEU A 124 5.27 -3.97 4.47
CA LEU A 124 4.89 -2.55 4.40
C LEU A 124 3.52 -2.27 5.02
N ILE A 125 3.15 -3.02 6.06
CA ILE A 125 1.89 -2.75 6.75
C ILE A 125 2.02 -1.39 7.45
N SER A 126 0.97 -0.58 7.39
CA SER A 126 0.92 0.78 7.91
C SER A 126 -0.50 1.31 7.80
N PHE A 127 -1.10 1.63 8.95
CA PHE A 127 -2.47 2.16 9.01
C PHE A 127 -2.50 3.70 9.01
N VAL A 128 -1.38 4.36 8.69
CA VAL A 128 -1.28 5.84 8.69
C VAL A 128 -2.19 6.49 7.64
N TYR A 129 -2.37 5.85 6.48
CA TYR A 129 -3.22 6.38 5.43
C TYR A 129 -4.71 6.37 5.83
N PRO A 130 -5.32 5.23 6.23
CA PRO A 130 -6.71 5.23 6.67
C PRO A 130 -6.97 6.14 7.87
N ASP A 131 -6.01 6.27 8.81
CA ASP A 131 -6.08 7.21 9.95
C ASP A 131 -6.31 8.65 9.49
N LYS A 132 -5.47 9.11 8.57
CA LYS A 132 -5.55 10.47 8.05
C LYS A 132 -6.82 10.74 7.23
N HIS A 133 -7.47 9.70 6.74
CA HIS A 133 -8.71 9.80 5.98
C HIS A 133 -9.96 9.50 6.82
N GLY A 134 -9.81 9.22 8.12
CA GLY A 134 -10.91 8.99 9.05
C GLY A 134 -11.74 7.75 8.71
N TRP A 135 -11.11 6.70 8.19
CA TRP A 135 -11.80 5.46 7.87
C TRP A 135 -12.14 4.65 9.12
N ASN A 136 -13.03 3.67 8.96
CA ASN A 136 -13.59 2.90 10.07
C ASN A 136 -12.60 1.85 10.60
N PHE A 137 -11.58 2.29 11.32
CA PHE A 137 -10.71 1.44 12.11
C PHE A 137 -10.44 2.05 13.50
N ASP A 138 -10.15 1.22 14.48
CA ASP A 138 -9.82 1.61 15.86
C ASP A 138 -8.62 0.82 16.36
N LEU A 139 -7.66 1.51 16.96
CA LEU A 139 -6.48 0.94 17.59
C LEU A 139 -6.63 0.76 19.11
N SER A 140 -7.75 1.19 19.68
CA SER A 140 -8.12 0.98 21.07
C SER A 140 -8.90 -0.32 21.21
N VAL A 141 -8.18 -1.44 21.34
CA VAL A 141 -8.82 -2.75 21.47
C VAL A 141 -8.68 -3.31 22.87
N GLY A 142 -9.82 -3.60 23.50
CA GLY A 142 -9.85 -4.17 24.85
C GLY A 142 -9.20 -3.28 25.92
N GLY A 143 -9.17 -1.96 25.72
CA GLY A 143 -8.53 -1.00 26.63
C GLY A 143 -7.02 -0.84 26.43
N THR A 144 -6.44 -1.50 25.42
CA THR A 144 -5.05 -1.30 24.99
C THR A 144 -5.02 -0.42 23.75
N ASN A 145 -4.16 0.60 23.73
CA ASN A 145 -3.94 1.43 22.55
C ASN A 145 -2.70 0.92 21.81
N TYR A 146 -2.89 0.47 20.58
CA TYR A 146 -1.80 0.11 19.67
C TYR A 146 -1.38 1.33 18.85
N THR A 147 -0.18 1.29 18.27
CA THR A 147 0.27 2.31 17.30
C THR A 147 -0.09 1.88 15.88
N LEU A 148 -0.14 2.84 14.95
CA LEU A 148 -0.40 2.61 13.53
C LEU A 148 0.60 1.65 12.84
N SER A 149 1.73 1.37 13.50
CA SER A 149 2.81 0.47 13.05
C SER A 149 3.01 -0.76 13.95
N THR A 150 2.13 -1.00 14.93
CA THR A 150 2.17 -2.19 15.80
C THR A 150 0.82 -2.90 15.89
N ALA A 151 -0.18 -2.38 15.17
CA ALA A 151 -1.51 -2.96 15.06
C ALA A 151 -1.47 -4.29 14.30
N TYR A 152 -0.44 -4.52 13.48
CA TYR A 152 -0.09 -5.84 12.99
C TYR A 152 1.28 -6.26 13.54
N GLN A 153 1.45 -7.56 13.76
CA GLN A 153 2.70 -8.15 14.21
C GLN A 153 2.99 -9.36 13.33
N ASP A 154 4.12 -9.34 12.61
CA ASP A 154 4.68 -10.53 11.99
C ASP A 154 5.21 -11.46 13.10
N THR A 155 4.68 -12.68 13.19
CA THR A 155 5.06 -13.65 14.24
C THR A 155 5.98 -14.76 13.71
N GLY A 156 6.50 -14.61 12.48
CA GLY A 156 7.37 -15.58 11.83
C GLY A 156 6.77 -16.08 10.51
N THR A 157 7.43 -17.06 9.87
CA THR A 157 7.11 -17.54 8.52
C THR A 157 5.61 -17.76 8.28
N ASN A 158 5.01 -16.90 7.45
CA ASN A 158 3.60 -16.93 7.12
C ASN A 158 2.68 -16.94 8.34
N THR A 159 3.03 -16.21 9.40
CA THR A 159 2.16 -16.05 10.56
C THR A 159 2.14 -14.60 11.01
N GLY A 160 1.01 -14.14 11.50
CA GLY A 160 0.92 -12.82 12.08
C GLY A 160 -0.29 -12.64 12.97
N ARG A 161 -0.36 -11.47 13.59
CA ARG A 161 -1.43 -11.14 14.53
C ARG A 161 -1.84 -9.70 14.37
N CYS A 162 -3.15 -9.48 14.38
CA CYS A 162 -3.74 -8.16 14.28
C CYS A 162 -4.36 -7.76 15.64
N TYR A 163 -4.29 -6.47 15.93
CA TYR A 163 -4.73 -5.75 17.12
C TYR A 163 -5.45 -4.44 16.73
N LEU A 164 -6.54 -4.55 15.98
CA LEU A 164 -7.39 -3.41 15.61
C LEU A 164 -8.85 -3.85 15.41
N ASP A 165 -9.78 -2.91 15.52
CA ASP A 165 -11.15 -3.11 15.03
C ASP A 165 -11.22 -2.48 13.61
N CYS A 166 -11.78 -3.17 12.61
CA CYS A 166 -11.88 -2.68 11.23
C CYS A 166 -13.28 -2.99 10.67
N HIS A 167 -13.97 -1.96 10.17
CA HIS A 167 -15.35 -2.06 9.68
C HIS A 167 -16.32 -2.78 10.65
N GLY A 168 -16.14 -2.56 11.95
CA GLY A 168 -16.95 -3.19 13.01
C GLY A 168 -16.57 -4.64 13.33
N GLU A 169 -15.55 -5.21 12.70
CA GLU A 169 -14.99 -6.52 13.04
C GLU A 169 -13.83 -6.34 14.03
N ARG A 170 -13.79 -7.14 15.10
CA ARG A 170 -12.72 -7.09 16.10
C ARG A 170 -11.57 -8.02 15.77
N HIS A 171 -10.35 -7.49 15.79
CA HIS A 171 -9.12 -8.26 15.63
C HIS A 171 -8.22 -8.06 16.86
N SER A 172 -8.48 -8.70 18.01
CA SER A 172 -7.65 -8.52 19.22
C SER A 172 -7.63 -9.71 20.18
N PRO A 173 -6.56 -10.52 20.18
CA PRO A 173 -5.68 -10.75 19.04
C PRO A 173 -6.37 -11.69 18.04
N LYS A 174 -6.39 -11.31 16.77
CA LYS A 174 -6.71 -12.28 15.71
C LYS A 174 -5.42 -12.80 15.11
N SER A 175 -5.19 -14.10 15.26
CA SER A 175 -4.03 -14.77 14.67
C SER A 175 -4.33 -15.20 13.24
N TYR A 176 -3.32 -15.09 12.40
CA TYR A 176 -3.35 -15.50 11.00
C TYR A 176 -2.21 -16.46 10.74
N THR A 177 -2.51 -17.50 9.99
CA THR A 177 -1.57 -18.50 9.53
C THR A 177 -1.77 -18.65 8.04
N GLY A 178 -0.77 -18.27 7.25
CA GLY A 178 -0.71 -18.63 5.84
C GLY A 178 -0.67 -20.15 5.71
N GLN A 179 -1.43 -20.66 4.75
CA GLN A 179 -1.40 -22.05 4.33
C GLN A 179 -0.32 -22.29 3.28
#